data_AF-A0A1H1THD7-F1
#
_entry.id   AF-A0A1H1THD7-F1
#
_cell.length_a   1.000
_cell.length_b   1.000
_cell.length_c   1.000
_cell.angle_alpha   90.00
_cell.angle_beta   90.00
_cell.angle_gamma   90.00
#
_symmetry.space_group_name_H-M   'P 1'
#
loop_
_entity.id
_entity.type
_entity.pdbx_description
1 polymer ?
#
loop_
_entity_poly.entity_id
_entity_poly.type
_entity_poly.pdbx_seq_one_letter_code
_entity_poly.pdbx_strand_id
1 'polypeptide(L)' 'MKIDWLSLLIVGVVSISVTAVFAVLLSIGIRQISRARLAHEEGRTATAATVTGWIALGLIGVMILFALYLIIPQFH' A
#
# COMPACT_ATOMS: atom_id res chain seq x y z
N MET A 1 11.65 -0.21 36.21
CA MET A 1 11.18 0.08 34.84
C MET A 1 9.71 0.44 34.93
N LYS A 2 9.31 1.65 34.49
CA LYS A 2 7.89 2.03 34.42
C LYS A 2 7.43 1.73 33.00
N ILE A 3 6.35 0.96 32.85
CA ILE A 3 5.75 0.71 31.54
C ILE A 3 5.12 2.01 31.08
N ASP A 4 5.58 2.52 29.94
CA ASP A 4 4.95 3.64 29.28
C ASP A 4 3.79 3.13 28.41
N TRP A 5 2.61 3.15 29.01
CA TRP A 5 1.36 2.74 28.36
C TRP A 5 1.00 3.60 27.16
N LEU A 6 1.47 4.86 27.11
CA LEU A 6 1.23 5.75 25.98
C LEU A 6 2.03 5.31 24.75
N SER A 7 3.29 4.94 24.95
CA SER A 7 4.15 4.41 23.88
C SER A 7 3.56 3.15 23.24
N LEU A 8 2.99 2.25 24.04
CA LEU A 8 2.32 1.04 23.53
C LEU A 8 1.08 1.38 22.68
N LEU A 9 0.26 2.33 23.15
CA LEU A 9 -0.92 2.78 22.42
C LEU A 9 -0.53 3.41 21.07
N ILE A 10 0.51 4.26 21.05
CA ILE A 10 1.00 4.89 19.82
C ILE A 10 1.42 3.83 18.79
N VAL A 11 2.22 2.84 19.20
CA VAL A 11 2.66 1.77 18.29
C VAL A 11 1.47 0.96 17.78
N GLY A 12 0.49 0.67 18.63
CA GLY A 12 -0.74 -0.03 18.24
C GLY A 12 -1.53 0.75 17.18
N VAL A 13 -1.77 2.04 17.41
CA VAL A 13 -2.50 2.90 16.47
C VAL A 13 -1.76 3.02 15.16
N VAL A 14 -0.44 3.24 15.17
CA VAL A 14 0.36 3.34 13.95
C VAL A 14 0.31 2.03 13.17
N SER A 15 0.48 0.90 13.83
CA SER A 15 0.43 -0.43 13.19
C SER A 15 -0.90 -0.66 12.48
N ILE A 16 -2.01 -0.45 13.19
CA ILE A 16 -3.36 -0.63 12.63
C ILE A 16 -3.59 0.34 11.46
N SER A 17 -3.20 1.60 11.62
CA SER A 17 -3.41 2.64 10.59
C SER A 17 -2.64 2.32 9.32
N VAL A 18 -1.37 1.92 9.43
CA VAL A 18 -0.53 1.55 8.28
C VAL A 18 -1.09 0.31 7.59
N THR A 19 -1.53 -0.71 8.34
CA THR A 19 -2.18 -1.90 7.77
C THR A 19 -3.46 -1.54 7.02
N ALA A 20 -4.31 -0.68 7.58
CA ALA A 20 -5.55 -0.25 6.93
C ALA A 20 -5.26 0.50 5.62
N VAL A 21 -4.31 1.44 5.63
CA VAL A 21 -3.89 2.18 4.43
C VAL A 21 -3.36 1.22 3.37
N PHE A 22 -2.50 0.28 3.75
CA PHE A 22 -1.96 -0.72 2.84
C PHE A 22 -3.07 -1.57 2.19
N ALA A 23 -4.03 -2.05 2.97
CA ALA A 23 -5.15 -2.85 2.48
C ALA A 23 -6.05 -2.05 1.52
N VAL A 24 -6.31 -0.77 1.83
CA VAL A 24 -7.09 0.12 0.96
C VAL A 24 -6.35 0.35 -0.36
N LEU A 25 -5.05 0.67 -0.33
CA LEU A 25 -4.26 0.85 -1.56
C LEU A 25 -4.24 -0.42 -2.41
N LEU A 26 -4.06 -1.59 -1.78
CA LEU A 26 -4.01 -2.87 -2.49
C LEU A 26 -5.36 -3.18 -3.16
N SER A 27 -6.45 -3.01 -2.42
CA SER A 27 -7.80 -3.25 -2.95
C SER A 27 -8.14 -2.31 -4.10
N ILE A 28 -7.76 -1.03 -4.01
CA ILE A 28 -7.93 -0.06 -5.10
C ILE A 28 -7.08 -0.46 -6.30
N GLY A 29 -5.80 -0.77 -6.10
CA GLY A 29 -4.87 -1.15 -7.18
C GLY A 29 -5.35 -2.36 -7.97
N ILE A 30 -5.68 -3.45 -7.26
CA ILE A 30 -6.19 -4.68 -7.88
C ILE A 30 -7.52 -4.42 -8.59
N ARG A 31 -8.45 -3.68 -7.98
CA ARG A 31 -9.76 -3.38 -8.57
C ARG A 31 -9.62 -2.57 -9.86
N GLN A 32 -8.75 -1.57 -9.90
CA GLN A 32 -8.54 -0.76 -11.09
C GLN A 32 -7.90 -1.55 -12.23
N ILE A 33 -6.89 -2.38 -11.92
CA ILE A 33 -6.25 -3.26 -12.92
C ILE A 33 -7.25 -4.28 -13.45
N SER A 34 -8.08 -4.88 -12.58
CA SER A 34 -9.13 -5.81 -13.00
C SER A 34 -10.15 -5.16 -13.93
N ARG A 35 -10.64 -3.96 -13.59
CA ARG A 35 -11.54 -3.19 -14.47
C ARG A 35 -10.89 -2.83 -15.80
N ALA A 36 -9.61 -2.48 -15.78
CA ALA A 36 -8.88 -2.15 -16.99
C ALA A 36 -8.69 -3.36 -17.91
N ARG A 37 -8.45 -4.55 -17.35
CA ARG A 37 -8.38 -5.81 -18.11
C ARG A 37 -9.70 -6.15 -18.77
N LEU A 38 -10.81 -6.07 -18.05
CA LEU A 38 -12.15 -6.31 -18.61
C LEU A 38 -12.47 -5.35 -19.76
N ALA A 39 -12.19 -4.06 -19.59
CA ALA A 39 -12.39 -3.08 -20.64
C ALA A 39 -11.50 -3.34 -21.87
N HIS A 40 -10.26 -3.81 -21.66
CA HIS A 40 -9.36 -4.19 -22.76
C HIS A 40 -9.87 -5.43 -23.52
N GLU A 41 -10.45 -6.42 -22.82
CA GLU A 41 -11.09 -7.59 -23.43
C GLU A 41 -12.33 -7.20 -24.26
N GLU A 42 -13.06 -6.17 -23.85
CA GLU A 42 -14.16 -5.56 -24.61
C GLU A 42 -13.71 -4.66 -25.77
N GLY A 43 -12.41 -4.57 -26.05
CA GLY A 43 -11.85 -3.70 -27.10
C GLY A 43 -11.90 -2.21 -26.78
N ARG A 44 -12.18 -1.83 -25.52
CA ARG A 44 -12.24 -0.44 -25.05
C ARG A 44 -10.90 -0.03 -24.46
N THR A 45 -10.51 1.23 -24.68
CA THR A 45 -9.32 1.81 -24.04
C THR A 45 -9.59 2.10 -22.56
N ALA A 46 -8.75 1.53 -21.69
CA ALA A 46 -8.82 1.71 -20.24
C ALA A 46 -7.51 2.21 -19.62
N THR A 47 -6.76 3.00 -20.38
CA THR A 47 -5.44 3.51 -20.02
C THR A 47 -5.42 4.20 -18.66
N ALA A 48 -6.44 5.01 -18.35
CA ALA A 48 -6.56 5.70 -17.06
C ALA A 48 -6.72 4.74 -15.86
N ALA A 49 -7.53 3.68 -16.01
CA ALA A 49 -7.72 2.67 -14.97
C ALA A 49 -6.43 1.82 -14.78
N THR A 50 -5.74 1.49 -15.87
CA THR A 50 -4.44 0.80 -15.81
C THR A 50 -3.40 1.63 -15.06
N VAL A 51 -3.25 2.91 -15.43
CA VAL A 51 -2.24 3.81 -14.83
C VAL A 51 -2.51 4.02 -13.34
N THR A 52 -3.75 4.33 -12.97
CA THR A 52 -4.10 4.52 -11.55
C THR A 52 -3.92 3.26 -10.72
N GLY A 53 -4.23 2.09 -11.28
CA GLY A 53 -3.97 0.80 -10.63
C GLY A 53 -2.47 0.54 -10.39
N TRP A 54 -1.63 0.80 -11.40
CA TRP A 54 -0.18 0.66 -11.26
C TRP A 54 0.44 1.69 -10.31
N ILE A 55 -0.08 2.92 -10.25
CA ILE A 55 0.35 3.92 -9.25
C ILE A 55 0.07 3.42 -7.83
N ALA A 56 -1.12 2.87 -7.58
CA ALA A 56 -1.46 2.34 -6.26
C ALA A 56 -0.54 1.16 -5.86
N LEU A 57 -0.25 0.24 -6.79
CA LEU A 57 0.70 -0.85 -6.56
C LEU A 57 2.14 -0.35 -6.41
N GLY A 58 2.54 0.66 -7.17
CA GLY A 58 3.84 1.30 -7.04
C GLY A 58 4.03 1.93 -5.67
N LEU A 59 3.00 2.61 -5.14
CA LEU A 59 3.02 3.20 -3.81
C LEU A 59 3.18 2.12 -2.72
N ILE A 60 2.51 0.98 -2.87
CA ILE A 60 2.72 -0.20 -2.01
C ILE A 60 4.17 -0.67 -2.06
N GLY A 61 4.76 -0.75 -3.26
CA GLY A 61 6.17 -1.09 -3.43
C GLY A 61 7.09 -0.14 -2.67
N VAL A 62 6.84 1.17 -2.77
CA VAL A 62 7.61 2.19 -2.02
C VAL A 62 7.43 2.02 -0.51
N MET A 63 6.22 1.75 -0.02
CA MET A 63 5.98 1.49 1.40
C MET A 63 6.79 0.28 1.90
N ILE A 64 6.85 -0.79 1.12
CA ILE A 64 7.64 -1.98 1.46
C ILE A 64 9.13 -1.65 1.47
N LEU A 65 9.64 -0.95 0.46
CA LEU A 65 11.04 -0.53 0.40
C LEU A 65 11.42 0.34 1.61
N PHE A 66 10.54 1.24 2.02
CA PHE A 66 10.74 2.07 3.21
C PHE A 66 10.73 1.23 4.50
N ALA A 67 9.83 0.25 4.63
CA ALA A 67 9.84 -0.66 5.76
C ALA A 67 11.15 -1.48 5.83
N LEU A 68 11.64 -1.96 4.69
CA LEU A 68 12.92 -2.66 4.60
C LEU A 68 14.10 -1.76 4.97
N TYR A 69 14.10 -0.50 4.51
CA TYR A 69 15.09 0.50 4.89
C TYR A 69 15.16 0.70 6.42
N LEU A 70 14.02 0.73 7.10
CA LEU A 70 13.97 0.87 8.56
C LEU A 70 14.39 -0.38 9.33
N ILE A 71 14.10 -1.58 8.80
CA ILE A 71 14.42 -2.85 9.47
C ILE A 71 15.89 -3.23 9.27
N ILE A 72 16.45 -2.96 8.09
CA ILE A 72 17.81 -3.40 7.70
C ILE A 72 18.81 -2.27 8.02
N PRO A 73 19.69 -2.43 9.03
CA PRO A 73 20.61 -1.38 9.44
C PRO A 73 21.69 -1.07 8.40
N GLN A 74 21.94 -1.95 7.44
CA GLN A 74 22.94 -1.73 6.39
C GLN A 74 22.46 -0.76 5.29
N PHE A 75 21.16 -0.45 5.26
CA PHE A 75 20.59 0.48 4.30
C PHE A 75 20.66 1.95 4.75
N HIS A 76 21.00 2.22 6.02
CA HIS A 76 21.05 3.57 6.58
C HIS A 76 22.22 3.80 7.54
#